data_AF-A0A951YEB0-F1
#
_entry.id   AF-A0A951YEB0-F1
#
_cell.length_a   1.000
_cell.length_b   1.000
_cell.length_c   1.000
_cell.angle_alpha   90.00
_cell.angle_beta   90.00
_cell.angle_gamma   90.00
#
_symmetry.space_group_name_H-M   'P 1'
#
loop_
_entity.id
_entity.type
_entity.pdbx_description
1 polymer ?
#
loop_
_entity_poly.entity_id
_entity_poly.type
_entity_poly.pdbx_seq_one_letter_code
_entity_poly.pdbx_strand_id
1 'polypeptide(L)'
;MIQISYNGSNDMIGAAVIHANKLFTHIPFLDAIYNLKKFDMATITPRQVTDLICNADIQLTVDTYWPLRFSSAADAYDDKLEPRAIHLNRLKINRPVHSICNTLVHQSIHALNACYPSYYFGHGCNNPVGKEHTAPFRIAALAQQIIAKDKKAVQPMLHEEPGNIQLAGHSSTQVQEALYHEGIFCIYDVMDILEAN
;
A
#
# COMPACT_ATOMS: atom_id res chain seq x y z
N MET A 1 13.90 10.53 5.13
CA MET A 1 13.53 9.14 5.48
C MET A 1 12.06 8.92 5.10
N ILE A 2 11.58 7.70 4.91
CA ILE A 2 10.12 7.47 4.73
C ILE A 2 9.39 7.83 6.04
N GLN A 3 8.40 8.71 5.95
CA GLN A 3 7.59 9.16 7.06
C GLN A 3 6.13 9.20 6.64
N ILE A 4 5.27 8.62 7.48
CA ILE A 4 3.82 8.53 7.27
C ILE A 4 3.13 9.47 8.27
N SER A 5 2.15 10.21 7.79
CA SER A 5 1.29 11.10 8.58
C SER A 5 -0.17 10.69 8.45
N TYR A 6 -0.93 10.83 9.54
CA TYR A 6 -2.37 10.58 9.58
C TYR A 6 -3.02 11.63 10.46
N ASN A 7 -3.97 12.38 9.88
CA ASN A 7 -4.67 13.48 10.55
C ASN A 7 -6.11 13.13 10.96
N GLY A 8 -6.53 11.88 10.77
CA GLY A 8 -7.85 11.42 11.18
C GLY A 8 -7.90 10.99 12.65
N SER A 9 -9.08 10.53 13.08
CA SER A 9 -9.35 10.21 14.49
C SER A 9 -9.38 8.71 14.81
N ASN A 10 -9.01 7.83 13.86
CA ASN A 10 -9.01 6.39 14.12
C ASN A 10 -7.74 5.96 14.87
N ASP A 11 -7.89 5.57 16.13
CA ASP A 11 -6.79 5.17 17.01
C ASP A 11 -5.96 3.99 16.46
N MET A 12 -6.60 3.04 15.79
CA MET A 12 -5.91 1.87 15.22
C MET A 12 -4.99 2.27 14.07
N ILE A 13 -5.44 3.20 13.22
CA ILE A 13 -4.63 3.77 12.14
C ILE A 13 -3.49 4.61 12.74
N GLY A 14 -3.80 5.47 13.71
CA GLY A 14 -2.79 6.29 14.39
C GLY A 14 -1.68 5.46 15.04
N ALA A 15 -2.06 4.39 15.77
CA ALA A 15 -1.10 3.44 16.32
C ALA A 15 -0.28 2.75 15.23
N ALA A 16 -0.92 2.34 14.13
CA ALA A 16 -0.24 1.68 13.03
C ALA A 16 0.80 2.58 12.34
N VAL A 17 0.49 3.86 12.16
CA VAL A 17 1.40 4.88 11.63
C VAL A 17 2.62 5.06 12.54
N ILE A 18 2.41 5.15 13.86
CA ILE A 18 3.52 5.25 14.82
C ILE A 18 4.45 4.03 14.71
N HIS A 19 3.90 2.83 14.62
CA HIS A 19 4.69 1.61 14.48
C HIS A 19 5.41 1.52 13.13
N ALA A 20 4.76 1.88 12.03
CA ALA A 20 5.36 1.88 10.70
C ALA A 20 6.54 2.88 10.62
N ASN A 21 6.38 4.11 11.12
CA ASN A 21 7.46 5.10 11.17
C ASN A 21 8.67 4.62 11.99
N LYS A 22 8.43 3.93 13.11
CA LYS A 22 9.50 3.33 13.90
C LYS A 22 10.25 2.25 13.11
N LEU A 23 9.59 1.47 12.26
CA LEU A 23 10.24 0.43 11.47
C LEU A 23 11.27 1.00 10.50
N PHE A 24 10.99 2.12 9.84
CA PHE A 24 11.94 2.72 8.88
C PHE A 24 13.23 3.28 9.52
N THR A 25 13.31 3.32 10.85
CA THR A 25 14.52 3.61 11.64
C THR A 25 15.03 2.41 12.43
N HIS A 26 14.34 1.27 12.39
CA HIS A 26 14.63 0.13 13.26
C HIS A 26 15.69 -0.79 12.64
N ILE A 27 16.91 -0.75 13.17
CA ILE A 27 18.06 -1.52 12.64
C ILE A 27 17.73 -3.02 12.42
N PRO A 28 17.18 -3.78 13.40
CA PRO A 28 16.81 -5.17 13.17
C PRO A 28 15.85 -5.42 12.00
N PHE A 29 14.93 -4.49 11.73
CA PHE A 29 14.02 -4.60 10.58
C PHE A 29 14.78 -4.35 9.27
N LEU A 30 15.58 -3.29 9.21
CA LEU A 30 16.38 -2.93 8.03
C LEU A 30 17.41 -4.02 7.70
N ASP A 31 18.08 -4.58 8.72
CA ASP A 31 19.00 -5.71 8.59
C ASP A 31 18.27 -6.97 8.09
N ALA A 32 17.05 -7.22 8.57
CA ALA A 32 16.26 -8.36 8.09
C ALA A 32 15.93 -8.24 6.59
N ILE A 33 15.61 -7.04 6.11
CA ILE A 33 15.40 -6.76 4.67
C ILE A 33 16.71 -6.93 3.91
N TYR A 34 17.78 -6.31 4.40
CA TYR A 34 19.11 -6.32 3.76
C TYR A 34 19.62 -7.75 3.51
N ASN A 35 19.36 -8.66 4.45
CA ASN A 35 19.81 -10.05 4.41
C ASN A 35 18.89 -11.00 3.63
N LEU A 36 17.81 -10.50 3.01
CA LEU A 36 17.00 -11.33 2.12
C LEU A 36 17.79 -11.72 0.87
N LYS A 37 17.52 -12.92 0.33
CA LYS A 37 18.25 -13.44 -0.85
C LYS A 37 17.91 -12.69 -2.15
N LYS A 38 16.62 -12.49 -2.40
CA LYS A 38 16.08 -11.81 -3.58
C LYS A 38 14.62 -11.41 -3.37
N PHE A 39 14.15 -10.50 -4.20
CA PHE A 39 12.74 -10.24 -4.44
C PHE A 39 12.37 -10.74 -5.83
N ASP A 40 11.21 -11.36 -5.96
CA ASP A 40 10.69 -11.72 -7.27
C ASP A 40 10.34 -10.46 -8.06
N MET A 41 10.53 -10.53 -9.38
CA MET A 41 10.31 -9.44 -10.35
C MET A 41 11.24 -8.22 -10.21
N ALA A 42 12.03 -8.11 -9.15
CA ALA A 42 12.88 -6.96 -8.91
C ALA A 42 14.11 -6.92 -9.83
N THR A 43 14.49 -5.71 -10.28
CA THR A 43 15.73 -5.42 -11.00
C THR A 43 16.89 -5.05 -10.07
N ILE A 44 16.61 -4.91 -8.77
CA ILE A 44 17.59 -4.59 -7.73
C ILE A 44 17.55 -5.58 -6.57
N THR A 45 18.68 -5.65 -5.85
CA THR A 45 18.86 -6.54 -4.70
C THR A 45 18.16 -6.00 -3.45
N PRO A 46 17.85 -6.85 -2.45
CA PRO A 46 17.32 -6.39 -1.16
C PRO A 46 18.21 -5.38 -0.45
N ARG A 47 19.54 -5.51 -0.57
CA ARG A 47 20.50 -4.51 -0.10
C ARG A 47 20.24 -3.13 -0.71
N GLN A 48 20.11 -3.06 -2.03
CA GLN A 48 19.81 -1.79 -2.73
C GLN A 48 18.45 -1.22 -2.32
N VAL A 49 17.42 -2.07 -2.12
CA VAL A 49 16.12 -1.61 -1.59
C VAL A 49 16.28 -1.03 -0.18
N THR A 50 17.03 -1.68 0.71
CA THR A 50 17.32 -1.13 2.04
C THR A 50 18.08 0.20 1.97
N ASP A 51 19.07 0.31 1.08
CA ASP A 51 19.79 1.57 0.86
C ASP A 51 18.84 2.67 0.38
N LEU A 52 17.89 2.36 -0.52
CA LEU A 52 16.85 3.31 -0.93
C LEU A 52 15.95 3.72 0.24
N ILE A 53 15.49 2.79 1.08
CA ILE A 53 14.68 3.10 2.27
C ILE A 53 15.42 4.07 3.20
N CYS A 54 16.71 3.81 3.47
CA CYS A 54 17.53 4.62 4.37
C CYS A 54 17.80 6.03 3.85
N ASN A 55 17.94 6.19 2.53
CA ASN A 55 18.29 7.47 1.89
C ASN A 55 17.08 8.24 1.33
N ALA A 56 15.91 7.61 1.25
CA ALA A 56 14.70 8.23 0.74
C ALA A 56 14.26 9.41 1.60
N ASP A 57 13.71 10.46 1.00
CA ASP A 57 12.99 11.53 1.70
C ASP A 57 11.55 11.59 1.18
N ILE A 58 10.71 10.71 1.72
CA ILE A 58 9.34 10.49 1.25
C ILE A 58 8.39 10.76 2.40
N GLN A 59 7.52 11.74 2.22
CA GLN A 59 6.43 12.05 3.13
C GLN A 59 5.14 11.46 2.54
N LEU A 60 4.51 10.57 3.29
CA LEU A 60 3.27 9.89 2.93
C LEU A 60 2.13 10.40 3.81
N THR A 61 0.94 10.52 3.23
CA THR A 61 -0.30 10.83 3.95
C THR A 61 -1.24 9.64 3.89
N VAL A 62 -1.86 9.30 5.02
CA VAL A 62 -2.90 8.27 5.07
C VAL A 62 -4.26 8.95 5.05
N ASP A 63 -5.12 8.51 4.14
CA ASP A 63 -6.54 8.80 4.20
C ASP A 63 -7.35 7.48 4.19
N THR A 64 -8.66 7.62 4.10
CA THR A 64 -9.56 6.47 4.10
C THR A 64 -10.70 6.70 3.11
N TYR A 65 -11.08 5.67 2.38
CA TYR A 65 -12.16 5.72 1.41
C TYR A 65 -13.25 4.68 1.72
N TRP A 66 -14.46 4.93 1.23
CA TRP A 66 -15.52 3.92 1.22
C TRP A 66 -15.45 3.12 -0.08
N PRO A 67 -15.24 1.79 -0.02
CA PRO A 67 -15.07 1.00 -1.23
C PRO A 67 -16.41 0.78 -1.93
N LEU A 68 -16.32 0.49 -3.22
CA LEU A 68 -17.44 -0.02 -3.99
C LEU A 68 -17.64 -1.50 -3.70
N ARG A 69 -18.81 -2.03 -4.07
CA ARG A 69 -19.16 -3.42 -3.75
C ARG A 69 -18.13 -4.42 -4.27
N PHE A 70 -17.57 -4.19 -5.45
CA PHE A 70 -16.60 -5.09 -6.08
C PHE A 70 -15.17 -4.95 -5.52
N SER A 71 -14.82 -3.81 -4.91
CA SER A 71 -13.49 -3.55 -4.30
C SER A 71 -13.50 -3.67 -2.78
N SER A 72 -14.63 -4.10 -2.19
CA SER A 72 -14.81 -4.21 -0.75
C SER A 72 -13.85 -5.20 -0.06
N ALA A 73 -13.20 -6.06 -0.84
CA ALA A 73 -12.25 -7.05 -0.34
C ALA A 73 -10.85 -6.47 -0.08
N ALA A 74 -10.44 -5.43 -0.80
CA ALA A 74 -9.10 -4.85 -0.75
C ALA A 74 -8.87 -4.05 0.54
N ASP A 75 -7.66 -4.13 1.09
CA ASP A 75 -7.29 -3.41 2.31
C ASP A 75 -6.89 -1.94 2.04
N ALA A 76 -6.32 -1.68 0.87
CA ALA A 76 -5.88 -0.39 0.37
C ALA A 76 -5.73 -0.44 -1.16
N TYR A 77 -5.50 0.71 -1.79
CA TYR A 77 -5.06 0.81 -3.18
C TYR A 77 -3.93 1.85 -3.34
N ASP A 78 -3.13 1.68 -4.38
CA ASP A 78 -2.11 2.65 -4.80
C ASP A 78 -2.67 3.60 -5.86
N ASP A 79 -2.46 4.91 -5.70
CA ASP A 79 -2.74 5.92 -6.73
C ASP A 79 -1.43 6.28 -7.45
N LYS A 80 -1.38 6.04 -8.76
CA LYS A 80 -0.18 6.33 -9.57
C LYS A 80 0.07 7.82 -9.73
N LEU A 81 -0.95 8.67 -9.62
CA LEU A 81 -0.79 10.12 -9.70
C LEU A 81 -0.57 10.76 -8.35
N GLU A 82 -1.04 10.11 -7.29
CA GLU A 82 -0.74 10.49 -5.91
C GLU A 82 0.08 9.40 -5.19
N PRO A 83 1.31 9.09 -5.65
CA PRO A 83 2.13 8.00 -5.09
C PRO A 83 2.57 8.27 -3.64
N ARG A 84 2.22 9.44 -3.09
CA ARG A 84 2.48 9.84 -1.70
C ARG A 84 1.23 9.74 -0.82
N ALA A 85 0.10 9.32 -1.35
CA ALA A 85 -1.09 9.03 -0.60
C ALA A 85 -1.25 7.52 -0.40
N ILE A 86 -1.67 7.12 0.81
CA ILE A 86 -2.06 5.76 1.15
C ILE A 86 -3.55 5.78 1.44
N HIS A 87 -4.33 5.13 0.57
CA HIS A 87 -5.78 5.11 0.68
C HIS A 87 -6.24 3.81 1.34
N LEU A 88 -6.65 3.87 2.62
CA LEU A 88 -7.11 2.70 3.35
C LEU A 88 -8.62 2.46 3.18
N ASN A 89 -9.01 1.21 2.99
CA ASN A 89 -10.42 0.84 2.90
C ASN A 89 -11.09 0.91 4.29
N ARG A 90 -12.08 1.80 4.46
CA ARG A 90 -12.83 1.98 5.71
C ARG A 90 -13.51 0.70 6.22
N LEU A 91 -13.95 -0.20 5.35
CA LEU A 91 -14.57 -1.47 5.75
C LEU A 91 -13.56 -2.47 6.33
N LYS A 92 -12.26 -2.24 6.15
CA LYS A 92 -11.18 -3.18 6.49
C LYS A 92 -10.28 -2.67 7.61
N ILE A 93 -10.60 -1.53 8.22
CA ILE A 93 -9.78 -0.94 9.31
C ILE A 93 -9.97 -1.63 10.65
N ASN A 94 -11.08 -2.35 10.87
CA ASN A 94 -11.34 -3.05 12.13
C ASN A 94 -10.58 -4.39 12.20
N ARG A 95 -9.25 -4.29 12.28
CA ARG A 95 -8.31 -5.42 12.34
C ARG A 95 -7.11 -5.04 13.20
N PRO A 96 -6.28 -6.00 13.64
CA PRO A 96 -5.16 -5.72 14.54
C PRO A 96 -4.18 -4.69 13.97
N VAL A 97 -3.59 -3.87 14.84
CA VAL A 97 -2.61 -2.82 14.48
C VAL A 97 -1.49 -3.36 13.58
N HIS A 98 -0.95 -4.53 13.91
CA HIS A 98 0.11 -5.15 13.10
C HIS A 98 -0.32 -5.47 11.66
N SER A 99 -1.61 -5.73 11.42
CA SER A 99 -2.16 -5.98 10.09
C SER A 99 -2.32 -4.68 9.31
N ILE A 100 -2.71 -3.59 9.97
CA ILE A 100 -2.76 -2.26 9.35
C ILE A 100 -1.33 -1.79 9.03
N CYS A 101 -0.37 -2.02 9.93
CA CYS A 101 1.05 -1.75 9.66
C CYS A 101 1.58 -2.51 8.45
N ASN A 102 1.16 -3.77 8.27
CA ASN A 102 1.50 -4.52 7.06
C ASN A 102 1.07 -3.72 5.83
N THR A 103 -0.20 -3.30 5.74
CA THR A 103 -0.69 -2.49 4.63
C THR A 103 0.06 -1.17 4.46
N LEU A 104 0.29 -0.42 5.54
CA LEU A 104 1.03 0.85 5.46
C LEU A 104 2.45 0.68 4.93
N VAL A 105 3.17 -0.35 5.41
CA VAL A 105 4.53 -0.64 4.93
C VAL A 105 4.51 -1.10 3.49
N HIS A 106 3.55 -1.94 3.09
CA HIS A 106 3.40 -2.37 1.70
C HIS A 106 3.25 -1.17 0.76
N GLN A 107 2.27 -0.29 1.01
CA GLN A 107 2.06 0.91 0.19
C GLN A 107 3.27 1.86 0.22
N SER A 108 3.99 1.92 1.34
CA SER A 108 5.25 2.69 1.41
C SER A 108 6.33 2.17 0.46
N ILE A 109 6.39 0.85 0.23
CA ILE A 109 7.31 0.25 -0.75
C ILE A 109 6.87 0.55 -2.19
N HIS A 110 5.56 0.60 -2.47
CA HIS A 110 5.06 1.09 -3.76
C HIS A 110 5.43 2.55 -4.01
N ALA A 111 5.20 3.42 -3.01
CA ALA A 111 5.61 4.82 -3.07
C ALA A 111 7.11 4.98 -3.28
N LEU A 112 7.93 4.16 -2.62
CA LEU A 112 9.37 4.12 -2.82
C LEU A 112 9.69 3.72 -4.27
N ASN A 113 9.08 2.67 -4.81
CA ASN A 113 9.32 2.27 -6.20
C ASN A 113 8.94 3.40 -7.17
N ALA A 114 7.81 4.06 -6.97
CA ALA A 114 7.37 5.19 -7.80
C ALA A 114 8.37 6.37 -7.77
N CYS A 115 9.01 6.63 -6.62
CA CYS A 115 10.00 7.70 -6.49
C CYS A 115 11.36 7.39 -7.15
N TYR A 116 11.64 6.13 -7.49
CA TYR A 116 12.91 5.68 -8.09
C TYR A 116 12.68 4.86 -9.37
N PRO A 117 12.17 5.47 -10.46
CA PRO A 117 11.72 4.76 -11.67
C PRO A 117 12.83 4.01 -12.42
N SER A 118 14.10 4.33 -12.18
CA SER A 118 15.25 3.58 -12.71
C SER A 118 15.39 2.18 -12.12
N TYR A 119 14.69 1.89 -11.01
CA TYR A 119 14.65 0.61 -10.35
C TYR A 119 13.23 0.07 -10.34
N TYR A 120 13.10 -1.25 -10.38
CA TYR A 120 11.81 -1.90 -10.27
C TYR A 120 11.90 -2.97 -9.19
N PHE A 121 10.97 -2.94 -8.23
CA PHE A 121 10.89 -3.90 -7.13
C PHE A 121 9.44 -4.08 -6.64
N GLY A 122 8.44 -3.61 -7.39
CA GLY A 122 7.03 -3.85 -7.15
C GLY A 122 6.58 -5.28 -7.51
N HIS A 123 5.28 -5.46 -7.72
CA HIS A 123 4.68 -6.79 -7.93
C HIS A 123 3.80 -6.93 -9.18
N GLY A 124 3.87 -5.96 -10.11
CA GLY A 124 3.30 -6.05 -11.46
C GLY A 124 1.80 -5.80 -11.55
N CYS A 125 0.99 -6.77 -11.11
CA CYS A 125 -0.49 -6.66 -11.15
C CYS A 125 -1.11 -6.91 -9.76
N ASN A 126 -2.42 -7.15 -9.66
CA ASN A 126 -3.12 -7.22 -8.35
C ASN A 126 -3.46 -8.61 -7.87
N ASN A 127 -3.36 -9.62 -8.74
CA ASN A 127 -3.63 -10.99 -8.32
C ASN A 127 -2.61 -11.40 -7.24
N PRO A 128 -2.99 -11.60 -5.97
CA PRO A 128 -2.03 -11.87 -4.91
C PRO A 128 -1.31 -13.21 -5.09
N VAL A 129 -1.86 -14.11 -5.91
CA VAL A 129 -1.31 -15.45 -6.16
C VAL A 129 0.09 -15.34 -6.78
N GLY A 130 1.08 -15.88 -6.08
CA GLY A 130 2.47 -15.94 -6.55
C GLY A 130 3.29 -14.67 -6.31
N LYS A 131 2.78 -13.71 -5.52
CA LYS A 131 3.46 -12.43 -5.21
C LYS A 131 4.03 -12.35 -3.82
N GLU A 132 3.92 -13.43 -3.06
CA GLU A 132 4.35 -13.52 -1.66
C GLU A 132 5.87 -13.28 -1.49
N HIS A 133 6.61 -13.30 -2.61
CA HIS A 133 8.06 -13.13 -2.66
C HIS A 133 8.54 -11.82 -3.30
N THR A 134 7.63 -10.95 -3.72
CA THR A 134 7.95 -9.58 -4.20
C THR A 134 8.30 -8.66 -3.03
N ALA A 135 8.94 -7.51 -3.30
CA ALA A 135 9.43 -6.64 -2.23
C ALA A 135 8.31 -6.09 -1.33
N PRO A 136 7.19 -5.55 -1.85
CA PRO A 136 6.13 -5.00 -1.02
C PRO A 136 5.57 -6.03 -0.05
N PHE A 137 5.22 -7.23 -0.54
CA PHE A 137 4.68 -8.30 0.30
C PHE A 137 5.68 -8.82 1.34
N ARG A 138 6.95 -9.07 0.97
CA ARG A 138 7.93 -9.63 1.90
C ARG A 138 8.31 -8.63 3.00
N ILE A 139 8.57 -7.38 2.63
CA ILE A 139 8.96 -6.34 3.60
C ILE A 139 7.81 -6.06 4.56
N ALA A 140 6.58 -5.99 4.05
CA ALA A 140 5.39 -5.79 4.86
C ALA A 140 5.07 -6.97 5.79
N ALA A 141 5.30 -8.21 5.33
CA ALA A 141 5.20 -9.40 6.18
C ALA A 141 6.23 -9.40 7.32
N LEU A 142 7.49 -8.98 7.05
CA LEU A 142 8.50 -8.80 8.10
C LEU A 142 8.07 -7.74 9.13
N ALA A 143 7.54 -6.61 8.65
CA ALA A 143 7.00 -5.56 9.51
C ALA A 143 5.90 -6.09 10.44
N GLN A 144 4.93 -6.83 9.89
CA GLN A 144 3.88 -7.46 10.67
C GLN A 144 4.43 -8.41 11.72
N GLN A 145 5.41 -9.26 11.39
CA GLN A 145 6.01 -10.21 12.33
C GLN A 145 6.69 -9.50 13.50
N ILE A 146 7.45 -8.44 13.23
CA ILE A 146 8.17 -7.68 14.26
C ILE A 146 7.20 -6.95 15.20
N ILE A 147 6.06 -6.47 14.69
CA ILE A 147 5.06 -5.75 15.50
C ILE A 147 4.15 -6.73 16.24
N ALA A 148 3.77 -7.85 15.61
CA ALA A 148 2.81 -8.79 16.17
C ALA A 148 3.34 -9.51 17.42
N LYS A 149 4.68 -9.68 17.52
CA LYS A 149 5.55 -10.14 18.64
C LYS A 149 5.10 -11.24 19.63
N ASP A 150 3.85 -11.71 19.65
CA ASP A 150 3.33 -12.79 20.53
C ASP A 150 1.99 -13.44 20.06
N LYS A 151 1.46 -13.11 18.88
CA LYS A 151 0.23 -13.78 18.36
C LYS A 151 0.44 -14.40 16.98
N LYS A 152 0.39 -15.74 16.93
CA LYS A 152 0.46 -16.57 15.71
C LYS A 152 -0.80 -16.39 14.84
N ALA A 153 -0.88 -15.33 14.05
CA ALA A 153 -1.68 -15.33 12.83
C ALA A 153 -1.18 -14.23 11.89
N VAL A 154 -0.41 -14.60 10.87
CA VAL A 154 -0.18 -13.74 9.71
C VAL A 154 -1.40 -13.92 8.80
N GLN A 155 -2.27 -12.91 8.72
CA GLN A 155 -3.31 -12.89 7.69
C GLN A 155 -2.69 -12.45 6.36
N PRO A 156 -3.04 -13.08 5.23
CA PRO A 156 -2.63 -12.59 3.92
C PRO A 156 -3.29 -11.24 3.67
N MET A 157 -2.51 -10.25 3.22
CA MET A 157 -3.04 -8.95 2.79
C MET A 157 -3.75 -9.09 1.45
N LEU A 158 -4.89 -8.42 1.30
CA LEU A 158 -5.56 -8.26 0.01
C LEU A 158 -5.33 -6.84 -0.50
N HIS A 159 -4.86 -6.70 -1.73
CA HIS A 159 -4.52 -5.42 -2.35
C HIS A 159 -5.12 -5.35 -3.76
N GLU A 160 -5.66 -4.19 -4.13
CA GLU A 160 -6.18 -3.90 -5.47
C GLU A 160 -5.46 -2.66 -6.05
N GLU A 161 -5.10 -2.70 -7.33
CA GLU A 161 -4.83 -1.52 -8.16
C GLU A 161 -6.05 -1.24 -9.06
N PRO A 162 -6.25 0.03 -9.47
CA PRO A 162 -7.33 0.51 -10.33
C PRO A 162 -7.79 -0.38 -11.51
N GLY A 163 -6.88 -1.03 -12.23
CA GLY A 163 -7.15 -1.67 -13.53
C GLY A 163 -8.08 -2.92 -13.56
N ASN A 164 -8.76 -3.29 -12.47
CA ASN A 164 -9.62 -4.49 -12.39
C ASN A 164 -11.14 -4.21 -12.32
N ILE A 165 -11.57 -2.97 -12.54
CA ILE A 165 -12.99 -2.58 -12.47
C ILE A 165 -13.71 -2.86 -13.80
N GLN A 166 -14.64 -3.83 -13.81
CA GLN A 166 -15.61 -3.96 -14.92
C GLN A 166 -16.84 -3.10 -14.62
N LEU A 167 -17.00 -1.99 -15.36
CA LEU A 167 -18.18 -1.12 -15.27
C LEU A 167 -19.40 -1.82 -15.89
N ALA A 168 -20.38 -2.17 -15.05
CA ALA A 168 -21.73 -2.46 -15.50
C ALA A 168 -22.37 -1.15 -15.98
N GLY A 169 -22.68 -1.08 -17.27
CA GLY A 169 -22.94 0.17 -18.00
C GLY A 169 -24.08 1.03 -17.46
N HIS A 170 -23.75 2.25 -17.03
CA HIS A 170 -24.66 3.40 -16.96
C HIS A 170 -23.89 4.73 -17.12
N SER A 171 -24.42 5.62 -17.96
CA SER A 171 -24.00 7.01 -18.23
C SER A 171 -24.48 7.97 -17.13
N SER A 172 -23.93 9.16 -16.86
CA SER A 172 -22.72 9.89 -17.30
C SER A 172 -22.56 11.14 -16.40
N THR A 173 -21.32 11.50 -16.08
CA THR A 173 -20.79 12.85 -15.73
C THR A 173 -21.30 13.61 -14.50
N GLN A 174 -22.59 13.84 -14.29
CA GLN A 174 -23.03 14.72 -13.17
C GLN A 174 -23.01 14.03 -11.79
N VAL A 175 -23.15 12.71 -11.76
CA VAL A 175 -22.96 11.91 -10.54
C VAL A 175 -21.47 11.76 -10.19
N GLN A 176 -20.58 11.95 -11.17
CA GLN A 176 -19.14 11.70 -11.04
C GLN A 176 -18.42 12.82 -10.27
N GLU A 177 -18.81 14.08 -10.46
CA GLU A 177 -18.23 15.24 -9.75
C GLU A 177 -18.67 15.32 -8.28
N ALA A 178 -19.91 14.89 -7.97
CA ALA A 178 -20.40 14.87 -6.60
C ALA A 178 -19.71 13.80 -5.73
N LEU A 179 -19.41 12.63 -6.31
CA LEU A 179 -18.74 11.53 -5.60
C LEU A 179 -17.25 11.79 -5.33
N TYR A 180 -16.62 12.66 -6.12
CA TYR A 180 -15.23 13.11 -5.97
C TYR A 180 -15.04 13.97 -4.70
N HIS A 181 -15.91 14.96 -4.49
CA HIS A 181 -15.82 15.86 -3.34
C HIS A 181 -16.25 15.22 -2.01
N GLU A 182 -16.97 14.09 -2.05
CA GLU A 182 -17.41 13.37 -0.86
C GLU A 182 -16.46 12.23 -0.42
N GLY A 183 -15.32 12.05 -1.10
CA GLY A 183 -14.35 11.00 -0.77
C GLY A 183 -14.84 9.58 -1.11
N ILE A 184 -15.65 9.46 -2.16
CA ILE A 184 -16.31 8.21 -2.56
C ILE A 184 -15.63 7.56 -3.78
N PHE A 185 -14.70 8.22 -4.50
CA PHE A 185 -14.05 7.65 -5.70
C PHE A 185 -12.64 8.20 -6.02
N CYS A 186 -11.80 7.38 -6.70
CA CYS A 186 -10.54 7.75 -7.35
C CYS A 186 -10.74 7.87 -8.88
N ILE A 187 -10.11 8.86 -9.51
CA ILE A 187 -10.28 9.29 -10.91
C ILE A 187 -9.67 8.33 -11.95
N TYR A 188 -8.64 7.55 -11.60
CA TYR A 188 -7.87 6.78 -12.60
C TYR A 188 -8.60 5.57 -13.16
N ASP A 189 -9.54 5.03 -12.40
CA ASP A 189 -10.43 3.99 -12.86
C ASP A 189 -11.27 4.45 -14.07
N VAL A 190 -11.64 5.72 -14.13
CA VAL A 190 -12.49 6.21 -15.22
C VAL A 190 -11.67 6.51 -16.46
N MET A 191 -10.47 7.08 -16.34
CA MET A 191 -9.65 7.44 -17.50
C MET A 191 -9.11 6.20 -18.23
N ASP A 192 -8.58 5.20 -17.50
CA ASP A 192 -8.11 3.95 -18.12
C ASP A 192 -9.26 3.12 -18.72
N ILE A 193 -10.49 3.21 -18.17
CA ILE A 193 -11.69 2.57 -18.75
C ILE A 193 -12.24 3.36 -19.96
N LEU A 194 -12.09 4.68 -19.98
CA LEU A 194 -12.50 5.53 -21.09
C LEU A 194 -11.54 5.45 -22.29
N GLU A 195 -10.25 5.24 -22.06
CA GLU A 195 -9.26 5.07 -23.15
C GLU A 195 -9.25 3.66 -23.76
N ALA A 196 -9.87 2.68 -23.10
CA ALA A 196 -10.01 1.30 -23.56
C ALA A 196 -11.30 1.02 -24.37
N ASN A 197 -12.13 2.05 -24.62
CA ASN A 197 -13.35 2.00 -25.46
C ASN A 197 -13.31 3.05 -26.57
#